data_AF-A0A378VWW5-F1
#
_entry.id   AF-A0A378VWW5-F1
#
_cell.length_a   1.000
_cell.length_b   1.000
_cell.length_c   1.000
_cell.angle_alpha   90.00
_cell.angle_beta   90.00
_cell.angle_gamma   90.00
#
_symmetry.space_group_name_H-M   'P 1'
#
loop_
_entity.id
_entity.type
_entity.pdbx_description
1 polymer ?
#
loop_
_entity_poly.entity_id
_entity_poly.type
_entity_poly.pdbx_seq_one_letter_code
_entity_poly.pdbx_strand_id
1 'polypeptide(L)'
;MLDNLERPLFAAQREVVRAVLQQLVAEDKPAAIINAEMGTGKTMMSVAAAAAAHQAGLHRTLVLSPPHLVYKWRREILKTVPNARVWILNGADTLAKLLQIRALGRKPEVPEFL
;
A
#
# COMPACT_ATOMS: atom_id res chain seq x y z
N MET A 1 0.20 15.73 0.18
CA MET A 1 0.20 14.35 0.74
C MET A 1 0.67 13.32 -0.30
N LEU A 2 0.15 13.40 -1.54
CA LEU A 2 0.61 12.56 -2.67
C LEU A 2 1.88 13.07 -3.36
N ASP A 3 2.37 14.23 -2.97
CA ASP A 3 3.47 14.94 -3.64
C ASP A 3 4.86 14.43 -3.23
N ASN A 4 4.92 13.64 -2.15
CA ASN A 4 6.16 13.06 -1.63
C ASN A 4 6.46 11.67 -2.23
N LEU A 5 5.71 11.23 -3.25
CA LEU A 5 5.97 9.96 -3.93
C LEU A 5 7.18 10.11 -4.86
N GLU A 6 8.06 9.11 -4.90
CA GLU A 6 9.19 9.09 -5.85
C GLU A 6 8.70 9.03 -7.30
N ARG A 7 7.56 8.37 -7.51
CA ARG A 7 6.88 8.32 -8.79
C ARG A 7 5.59 9.15 -8.71
N PRO A 8 5.55 10.34 -9.34
CA PRO A 8 4.35 11.17 -9.29
C PRO A 8 3.21 10.52 -10.07
N LEU A 9 2.02 10.60 -9.50
CA LEU A 9 0.79 10.16 -10.15
C LEU A 9 0.42 11.09 -11.31
N PHE A 10 -0.41 10.62 -12.24
CA PHE A 10 -1.13 11.52 -13.16
C PHE A 10 -2.31 12.21 -12.45
N ALA A 11 -2.84 13.28 -13.03
CA ALA A 11 -3.97 14.01 -12.44
C ALA A 11 -5.18 13.11 -12.15
N ALA A 12 -5.61 12.30 -13.13
CA ALA A 12 -6.72 11.36 -12.95
C ALA A 12 -6.45 10.32 -11.84
N GLN A 13 -5.22 9.83 -11.74
CA GLN A 13 -4.83 8.88 -10.69
C GLN A 13 -4.87 9.53 -9.30
N ARG A 14 -4.48 10.81 -9.18
CA ARG A 14 -4.60 11.55 -7.91
C ARG A 14 -6.04 11.66 -7.45
N GLU A 15 -6.96 11.95 -8.37
CA GLU A 15 -8.40 12.05 -8.04
C GLU A 15 -8.96 10.70 -7.56
N VAL A 16 -8.57 9.59 -8.21
CA VAL A 16 -8.94 8.24 -7.74
C VAL A 16 -8.40 7.98 -6.33
N VAL A 17 -7.13 8.30 -6.06
CA VAL A 17 -6.54 8.10 -4.73
C VAL A 17 -7.21 8.98 -3.67
N ARG A 18 -7.55 10.24 -4.00
CA ARG A 18 -8.32 11.12 -3.11
C ARG A 18 -9.69 10.55 -2.80
N ALA A 19 -10.40 10.02 -3.79
CA ALA A 19 -11.70 9.38 -3.57
C ALA A 19 -11.59 8.17 -2.64
N VAL A 20 -10.55 7.34 -2.78
CA VAL A 20 -10.28 6.22 -1.87
C VAL A 20 -10.02 6.70 -0.44
N LEU A 21 -9.19 7.73 -0.26
CA LEU A 21 -8.91 8.29 1.06
C LEU A 21 -10.14 8.95 1.69
N GLN A 22 -10.95 9.64 0.90
CA GLN A 22 -12.21 10.22 1.37
C GLN A 22 -13.12 9.12 1.93
N GLN A 23 -13.27 8.00 1.21
CA GLN A 23 -14.08 6.88 1.67
C GLN A 23 -13.51 6.22 2.93
N LEU A 24 -12.23 5.83 2.91
CA LEU A 24 -11.63 5.03 3.97
C LEU A 24 -11.25 5.81 5.23
N VAL A 25 -10.84 7.07 5.09
CA VAL A 25 -10.30 7.88 6.20
C VAL A 25 -11.29 8.90 6.69
N ALA A 26 -11.92 9.67 5.79
CA ALA A 26 -12.80 10.76 6.20
C ALA A 26 -14.22 10.27 6.53
N GLU A 27 -14.72 9.31 5.76
CA GLU A 27 -16.08 8.76 5.90
C GLU A 27 -16.13 7.43 6.66
N ASP A 28 -14.97 6.88 7.05
CA ASP A 28 -14.83 5.59 7.75
C ASP A 28 -15.62 4.45 7.10
N LYS A 29 -15.65 4.43 5.76
CA LYS A 29 -16.31 3.36 5.01
C LYS A 29 -15.50 2.07 5.12
N PRO A 30 -16.18 0.90 5.17
CA PRO A 30 -15.51 -0.39 5.35
C PRO A 30 -14.63 -0.78 4.16
N ALA A 31 -14.86 -0.21 2.97
CA ALA A 31 -14.12 -0.53 1.76
C ALA A 31 -14.20 0.60 0.73
N ALA A 32 -13.21 0.61 -0.16
CA ALA A 32 -13.17 1.42 -1.38
C ALA A 32 -12.70 0.54 -2.55
N ILE A 33 -13.28 0.72 -3.73
CA ILE A 33 -13.01 -0.12 -4.91
C ILE A 33 -12.47 0.77 -6.05
N ILE A 34 -11.27 0.44 -6.53
CA ILE A 34 -10.71 1.04 -7.74
C ILE A 34 -11.05 0.13 -8.93
N ASN A 35 -12.10 0.48 -9.67
CA ASN A 35 -12.42 -0.17 -10.95
C ASN A 35 -11.83 0.65 -12.10
N ALA A 36 -10.84 0.10 -12.80
CA ALA A 36 -10.17 0.77 -13.91
C ALA A 36 -9.63 -0.23 -14.94
N GLU A 37 -9.46 0.20 -16.18
CA GLU A 37 -8.91 -0.63 -17.26
C GLU A 37 -7.48 -1.10 -16.98
N MET A 38 -7.06 -2.15 -17.69
CA MET A 38 -5.66 -2.62 -17.64
C MET A 38 -4.73 -1.53 -18.18
N GLY A 39 -3.54 -1.38 -17.57
CA GLY A 39 -2.57 -0.36 -17.97
C GLY A 39 -2.75 1.02 -17.34
N THR A 40 -3.89 1.30 -16.69
CA THR A 40 -4.17 2.62 -16.04
C THR A 40 -3.40 2.88 -14.75
N GLY A 41 -2.62 1.91 -14.26
CA GLY A 41 -1.81 2.07 -13.04
C GLY A 41 -2.54 1.75 -11.73
N LYS A 42 -3.51 0.83 -11.74
CA LYS A 42 -4.23 0.37 -10.52
C LYS A 42 -3.30 0.07 -9.34
N THR A 43 -2.24 -0.71 -9.56
CA THR A 43 -1.27 -1.04 -8.51
C THR A 43 -0.65 0.21 -7.90
N MET A 44 -0.24 1.17 -8.74
CA MET A 44 0.35 2.43 -8.27
C MET A 44 -0.65 3.26 -7.47
N MET A 45 -1.91 3.36 -7.92
CA MET A 45 -2.97 4.04 -7.18
C MET A 45 -3.22 3.39 -5.82
N SER A 46 -3.32 2.06 -5.75
CA SER A 46 -3.50 1.33 -4.49
C SER A 46 -2.32 1.53 -3.53
N VAL A 47 -1.08 1.50 -4.04
CA VAL A 47 0.12 1.73 -3.24
C VAL A 47 0.18 3.16 -2.71
N ALA A 48 -0.14 4.14 -3.55
CA ALA A 48 -0.21 5.55 -3.14
C ALA A 48 -1.30 5.80 -2.11
N ALA A 49 -2.48 5.18 -2.29
CA ALA A 49 -3.58 5.26 -1.33
C ALA A 49 -3.19 4.66 0.02
N ALA A 50 -2.53 3.49 0.03
CA ALA A 50 -2.04 2.87 1.26
C ALA A 50 -0.96 3.72 1.97
N ALA A 51 -0.01 4.28 1.21
CA ALA A 51 1.02 5.16 1.77
C ALA A 51 0.43 6.44 2.38
N ALA A 52 -0.58 7.03 1.74
CA ALA A 52 -1.31 8.15 2.31
C ALA A 52 -2.14 7.71 3.54
N ALA A 53 -2.90 6.63 3.46
CA ALA A 53 -3.68 6.10 4.56
C ALA A 53 -2.83 5.85 5.82
N HIS A 54 -1.59 5.40 5.65
CA HIS A 54 -0.61 5.26 6.72
C HIS A 54 -0.36 6.58 7.49
N GLN A 55 -0.17 7.70 6.77
CA GLN A 55 -0.01 9.02 7.39
C GLN A 55 -1.28 9.49 8.10
N ALA A 56 -2.45 8.98 7.70
CA ALA A 56 -3.73 9.25 8.33
C ALA A 56 -4.07 8.30 9.50
N GLY A 57 -3.16 7.41 9.90
CA GLY A 57 -3.33 6.51 11.05
C GLY A 57 -3.64 5.05 10.71
N LEU A 58 -3.86 4.71 9.45
CA LEU A 58 -4.08 3.33 8.99
C LEU A 58 -2.74 2.65 8.72
N HIS A 59 -2.04 2.26 9.79
CA HIS A 59 -0.61 1.99 9.71
C HIS A 59 -0.18 0.66 9.06
N ARG A 60 -1.06 -0.36 9.01
CA ARG A 60 -0.72 -1.69 8.50
C ARG A 60 -1.38 -1.93 7.15
N THR A 61 -0.57 -2.23 6.14
CA THR A 61 -1.06 -2.59 4.81
C THR A 61 -0.71 -4.04 4.50
N LEU A 62 -1.73 -4.85 4.22
CA LEU A 62 -1.57 -6.21 3.70
C LEU A 62 -1.86 -6.21 2.20
N VAL A 63 -0.95 -6.75 1.40
CA VAL A 63 -1.05 -6.80 -0.06
C VAL A 63 -1.19 -8.25 -0.51
N LEU A 64 -2.38 -8.60 -0.98
CA LEU A 64 -2.64 -9.91 -1.58
C LEU A 64 -2.31 -9.86 -3.09
N SER A 65 -1.44 -10.75 -3.55
CA SER A 65 -1.03 -10.80 -4.96
C SER A 65 -0.87 -12.23 -5.46
N PRO A 66 -1.05 -12.48 -6.77
CA PRO A 66 -0.68 -13.76 -7.37
C PRO A 66 0.79 -14.11 -7.10
N PRO A 67 1.15 -15.39 -6.84
CA PRO A 67 2.49 -15.76 -6.37
C PRO A 67 3.64 -15.27 -7.26
N HIS A 68 3.45 -15.28 -8.57
CA HIS A 68 4.44 -14.87 -9.57
C HIS A 68 4.60 -13.34 -9.69
N LEU A 69 3.70 -12.54 -9.10
CA LEU A 69 3.74 -11.07 -9.14
C LEU A 69 4.34 -10.44 -7.88
N VAL A 70 4.52 -11.20 -6.80
CA VAL A 70 4.96 -10.68 -5.50
C VAL A 70 6.23 -9.84 -5.63
N TYR A 71 7.27 -10.37 -6.28
CA TYR A 71 8.53 -9.66 -6.45
C TYR A 71 8.42 -8.46 -7.41
N LYS A 72 7.51 -8.51 -8.38
CA LYS A 72 7.22 -7.37 -9.26
C LYS A 72 6.59 -6.24 -8.44
N TRP A 73 5.56 -6.54 -7.65
CA TRP A 73 4.86 -5.56 -6.84
C TRP A 73 5.75 -4.97 -5.74
N ARG A 74 6.62 -5.79 -5.10
CA ARG A 74 7.66 -5.27 -4.20
C ARG A 74 8.51 -4.19 -4.87
N ARG A 75 9.00 -4.42 -6.09
CA ARG A 75 9.80 -3.42 -6.81
C ARG A 75 8.98 -2.18 -7.15
N GLU A 76 7.71 -2.32 -7.50
CA GLU A 76 6.83 -1.18 -7.78
C GLU A 76 6.59 -0.34 -6.52
N ILE A 77 6.35 -0.97 -5.37
CA ILE A 77 6.19 -0.28 -4.07
C ILE A 77 7.43 0.53 -3.73
N LEU A 78 8.60 -0.12 -3.74
CA LEU A 78 9.87 0.52 -3.37
C LEU A 78 10.28 1.65 -4.32
N LYS A 79 9.81 1.64 -5.57
CA LYS A 79 10.03 2.73 -6.55
C LYS A 79 8.99 3.85 -6.48
N THR A 80 7.91 3.66 -5.74
CA THR A 80 6.79 4.61 -5.68
C THR A 80 6.80 5.37 -4.36
N VAL A 81 7.05 4.68 -3.26
CA VAL A 81 6.94 5.23 -1.90
C VAL A 81 8.33 5.31 -1.28
N PRO A 82 8.84 6.51 -0.96
CA PRO A 82 10.15 6.66 -0.35
C PRO A 82 10.18 6.00 1.02
N ASN A 83 11.32 5.38 1.36
CA ASN A 83 11.56 4.70 2.64
C ASN A 83 10.55 3.58 2.97
N ALA A 84 9.73 3.13 2.01
CA ALA A 84 8.79 2.06 2.24
C ALA A 84 9.50 0.76 2.61
N ARG A 85 8.86 -0.01 3.48
CA ARG A 85 9.35 -1.33 3.87
C ARG A 85 8.37 -2.38 3.38
N VAL A 86 8.91 -3.43 2.77
CA VAL A 86 8.12 -4.53 2.20
C VAL A 86 8.57 -5.84 2.84
N TRP A 87 7.63 -6.53 3.48
CA TRP A 87 7.81 -7.88 3.99
C TRP A 87 7.24 -8.86 2.96
N ILE A 88 7.97 -9.94 2.66
CA ILE A 88 7.44 -10.99 1.79
C ILE A 88 7.00 -12.17 2.66
N LEU A 89 5.70 -12.41 2.66
CA LEU A 89 5.02 -13.47 3.42
C LEU A 89 4.72 -14.69 2.55
N ASN A 90 5.77 -15.25 1.93
CA ASN A 90 5.68 -16.48 1.11
C ASN A 90 6.58 -17.57 1.66
N GLY A 91 6.09 -18.80 1.70
CA GLY A 91 6.85 -20.00 2.08
C GLY A 91 6.60 -20.48 3.51
N ALA A 92 7.40 -21.44 3.95
CA ALA A 92 7.24 -22.09 5.25
C ALA A 92 7.53 -21.16 6.44
N ASP A 93 8.24 -20.06 6.23
CA ASP A 93 8.63 -19.10 7.28
C ASP A 93 7.61 -17.97 7.50
N THR A 94 6.50 -17.96 6.76
CA THR A 94 5.48 -16.90 6.84
C THR A 94 4.92 -16.71 8.25
N LEU A 95 4.61 -17.81 8.95
CA LEU A 95 4.09 -17.73 10.32
C LEU A 95 5.12 -17.10 11.27
N ALA A 96 6.39 -17.49 11.16
CA ALA A 96 7.46 -16.93 11.98
C ALA A 96 7.62 -15.42 11.74
N LYS A 97 7.60 -14.96 10.48
CA LYS A 97 7.63 -13.53 10.12
C LYS A 97 6.44 -12.77 10.68
N LEU A 98 5.23 -13.32 10.57
CA LEU A 98 4.02 -12.71 11.13
C LEU A 98 4.09 -12.59 12.66
N LEU A 99 4.58 -13.62 13.34
CA LEU A 99 4.79 -13.58 14.79
C LEU A 99 5.84 -12.53 15.19
N GLN A 100 6.92 -12.39 14.42
CA GLN A 100 7.92 -11.33 14.63
C GLN A 100 7.30 -9.94 14.47
N ILE A 101 6.55 -9.70 13.38
CA ILE A 101 5.87 -8.43 13.13
C ILE A 101 4.87 -8.11 14.25
N ARG A 102 4.12 -9.10 14.72
CA ARG A 102 3.21 -8.94 15.85
C ARG A 102 3.96 -8.61 17.15
N ALA A 103 5.08 -9.27 17.41
CA ALA A 103 5.89 -9.08 18.61
C ALA A 103 6.58 -7.72 18.66
N LEU A 104 6.84 -7.07 17.52
CA LEU A 104 7.41 -5.72 17.49
C LEU A 104 6.59 -4.71 18.29
N GLY A 105 5.28 -4.92 18.45
CA GLY A 105 4.41 -4.12 19.32
C GLY A 105 4.31 -2.62 18.98
N ARG A 106 5.00 -2.17 17.92
CA ARG A 106 5.13 -0.77 17.53
C ARG A 106 4.24 -0.43 16.34
N LYS A 107 3.87 0.84 16.26
CA LYS A 107 3.33 1.42 15.03
C LYS A 107 4.49 1.55 14.04
N PRO A 108 4.33 1.08 12.79
CA PRO A 108 5.31 1.34 11.74
C PRO A 108 5.58 2.85 11.61
N GLU A 109 6.85 3.24 11.57
CA GLU A 109 7.28 4.64 11.39
C GLU A 109 7.25 5.08 9.92
N VAL A 110 7.26 4.09 9.03
CA VAL A 110 7.21 4.26 7.57
C VAL A 110 6.10 3.37 7.01
N PRO A 111 5.60 3.66 5.80
CA PRO A 111 4.68 2.77 5.11
C PRO A 111 5.26 1.34 5.00
N GLU A 112 4.59 0.40 5.66
CA GLU A 112 4.93 -1.02 5.69
C GLU A 112 3.89 -1.84 4.94
N PHE A 113 4.36 -2.60 3.96
CA PHE A 113 3.55 -3.49 3.12
C PHE A 113 3.91 -4.94 3.44
N LEU A 114 2.91 -5.72 3.82
CA LEU A 114 2.98 -7.14 4.17
C LEU A 114 2.50 -8.03 3.04
#